data_AF-A0A8H2LDF6-F1
#
_entry.id   AF-A0A8H2LDF6-F1
#
_cell.length_a   1.000
_cell.length_b   1.000
_cell.length_c   1.000
_cell.angle_alpha   90.00
_cell.angle_beta   90.00
_cell.angle_gamma   90.00
#
_symmetry.space_group_name_H-M   'P 1'
#
loop_
_entity.id
_entity.type
_entity.pdbx_description
1 polymer ?
#
loop_
_entity_poly.entity_id
_entity_poly.type
_entity_poly.pdbx_seq_one_letter_code
_entity_poly.pdbx_strand_id
1 'polypeptide(L)'
;MKKEIKIRKKYISTFFLSFLIGFVILYGLEHFGNFSYLASSESSNFNGSSKSRMTGVVSFSDPVTSIYYESYFGKKIRTNGNGFTVGDMHSEYSVFKKYPSKSFYYTQATIKDYVYGLYISLMVFLVILFFLNFKIKLL
;
A
#
# COMPACT_ATOMS: atom_id res chain seq x y z
N MET A 1 -39.24 3.89 -30.91
CA MET A 1 -38.40 5.11 -30.75
C MET A 1 -37.01 4.70 -30.28
N LYS A 2 -35.94 5.00 -31.03
CA LYS A 2 -34.56 4.82 -30.57
C LYS A 2 -34.22 5.94 -29.60
N LYS A 3 -33.83 5.60 -28.37
CA LYS A 3 -33.24 6.55 -27.41
C LYS A 3 -31.76 6.65 -27.73
N GLU A 4 -31.30 7.81 -28.20
CA GLU A 4 -29.88 8.09 -28.43
C GLU A 4 -29.31 8.90 -27.27
N ILE A 5 -28.24 8.39 -26.64
CA ILE A 5 -27.52 9.10 -25.58
C ILE A 5 -26.34 9.83 -26.23
N LYS A 6 -26.38 11.17 -26.24
CA LYS A 6 -25.27 12.00 -26.74
C LYS A 6 -24.31 12.34 -25.60
N ILE A 7 -23.18 11.64 -25.53
CA ILE A 7 -22.11 11.91 -24.56
C ILE A 7 -21.10 12.87 -25.17
N ARG A 8 -20.81 13.98 -24.49
CA ARG A 8 -19.75 14.92 -24.93
C ARG A 8 -18.37 14.30 -24.68
N LYS A 9 -17.46 14.42 -25.65
CA LYS A 9 -16.05 13.94 -25.55
C LYS A 9 -15.33 14.43 -24.28
N LYS A 10 -15.67 15.64 -23.81
CA LYS A 10 -15.14 16.20 -22.56
C LYS A 10 -15.40 15.29 -21.36
N TYR A 11 -16.59 14.72 -21.22
CA TYR A 11 -16.93 13.86 -20.08
C TYR A 11 -16.17 12.53 -20.11
N ILE A 12 -15.92 11.98 -21.30
CA ILE A 12 -15.11 10.78 -21.48
C ILE A 12 -13.66 11.04 -21.05
N SER A 13 -13.07 12.17 -21.49
CA SER A 13 -11.72 12.57 -21.08
C SER A 13 -11.63 12.80 -19.57
N THR A 14 -12.61 13.49 -18.99
CA THR A 14 -12.70 13.71 -17.55
C THR A 14 -12.79 12.40 -16.76
N PHE A 15 -13.50 11.39 -17.28
CA PHE A 15 -13.59 10.07 -16.66
C PHE A 15 -12.22 9.40 -16.56
N PHE A 16 -11.47 9.32 -17.67
CA PHE A 16 -10.13 8.73 -17.67
C PHE A 16 -9.13 9.51 -16.80
N LEU A 17 -9.23 10.85 -16.80
CA LEU A 17 -8.40 11.68 -15.94
C LEU A 17 -8.70 11.42 -14.45
N SER A 18 -9.99 11.33 -14.08
CA SER A 18 -10.40 11.03 -12.71
C SER A 18 -10.01 9.62 -12.28
N PHE A 19 -10.06 8.68 -13.22
CA PHE A 19 -9.56 7.33 -13.03
C PHE A 19 -8.08 7.34 -12.64
N LEU A 20 -7.24 8.00 -13.46
CA LEU A 20 -5.81 8.12 -13.19
C LEU A 20 -5.54 8.81 -11.84
N ILE A 21 -6.20 9.94 -11.56
CA ILE A 21 -6.04 10.68 -10.30
C ILE A 21 -6.41 9.80 -9.10
N GLY A 22 -7.51 9.05 -9.17
CA GLY A 22 -7.93 8.19 -8.06
C GLY A 22 -6.93 7.09 -7.72
N PHE A 23 -6.29 6.49 -8.73
CA PHE A 23 -5.22 5.51 -8.50
C PHE A 23 -3.91 6.14 -8.00
N VAL A 24 -3.60 7.37 -8.42
CA VAL A 24 -2.47 8.12 -7.85
C VAL A 24 -2.71 8.44 -6.37
N ILE A 25 -3.92 8.84 -6.00
CA ILE A 25 -4.30 9.06 -4.60
C ILE A 25 -4.22 7.76 -3.81
N LEU A 26 -4.77 6.65 -4.34
CA LEU A 26 -4.68 5.35 -3.70
C LEU A 26 -3.22 4.95 -3.45
N TYR A 27 -2.36 5.04 -4.47
CA TYR A 27 -0.94 4.75 -4.32
C TYR A 27 -0.26 5.63 -3.26
N GLY A 28 -0.63 6.91 -3.19
CA GLY A 28 -0.18 7.82 -2.14
C GLY A 28 -0.64 7.41 -0.73
N LEU A 29 -1.87 6.91 -0.59
CA LEU A 29 -2.38 6.41 0.69
C LEU A 29 -1.60 5.17 1.18
N GLU A 30 -1.12 4.32 0.26
CA GLU A 30 -0.27 3.18 0.61
C GLU A 30 1.06 3.58 1.26
N HIS A 31 1.50 4.83 1.15
CA HIS A 31 2.70 5.25 1.90
C HIS A 31 2.48 5.29 3.42
N PHE A 32 1.23 5.26 3.88
CA PHE A 32 0.86 5.24 5.31
C PHE A 32 0.61 3.82 5.84
N GLY A 33 0.87 2.78 5.04
CA GLY A 33 0.84 1.40 5.50
C GLY A 33 1.99 1.05 6.44
N ASN A 34 1.86 -0.09 7.12
CA ASN A 34 2.82 -0.54 8.14
C ASN A 34 3.62 -1.75 7.68
N PHE A 35 4.93 -1.75 7.95
CA PHE A 35 5.79 -2.90 7.73
C PHE A 35 6.05 -3.65 9.02
N SER A 36 5.98 -4.97 8.97
CA SER A 36 6.45 -5.89 10.02
C SER A 36 7.20 -7.06 9.38
N TYR A 37 7.96 -7.82 10.14
CA TYR A 37 8.74 -8.93 9.60
C TYR A 37 8.91 -10.06 10.62
N LEU A 38 9.28 -11.24 10.12
CA LEU A 38 9.68 -12.40 10.92
C LEU A 38 11.17 -12.65 10.71
N ALA A 39 11.91 -12.79 11.80
CA ALA A 39 13.33 -13.17 11.79
C ALA A 39 13.48 -14.68 11.96
N SER A 40 14.52 -15.27 11.34
CA SER A 40 14.94 -16.63 11.66
C SER A 40 15.74 -16.59 12.95
N SER A 41 15.11 -16.92 14.08
CA SER A 41 15.83 -17.09 15.34
C SER A 41 16.55 -18.44 15.32
N GLU A 42 17.87 -18.44 15.17
CA GLU A 42 18.71 -19.56 15.58
C GLU A 42 19.01 -19.44 17.08
N SER A 43 18.06 -19.79 17.95
CA SER A 43 18.33 -20.33 19.31
C SER A 43 17.09 -20.30 20.19
N SER A 44 16.22 -21.30 20.03
CA SER A 44 15.51 -21.80 21.21
C SER A 44 16.51 -22.66 22.01
N ASN A 45 17.28 -22.04 22.90
CA ASN A 45 17.97 -22.80 23.95
C ASN A 45 16.89 -23.36 24.88
N PHE A 46 16.43 -24.57 24.57
CA PHE A 46 15.41 -25.29 25.31
C PHE A 46 16.05 -25.83 26.61
N ASN A 47 16.19 -24.96 27.60
CA ASN A 47 16.61 -25.39 28.94
C ASN A 47 15.39 -25.92 29.67
N GLY A 48 15.41 -27.23 29.98
CA GLY A 48 14.27 -28.05 30.44
C GLY A 48 13.72 -27.74 31.83
N SER A 49 13.48 -26.47 32.17
CA SER A 49 12.80 -26.10 33.41
C SER A 49 11.92 -24.87 33.25
N SER A 50 10.61 -25.11 33.35
CA SER A 50 9.56 -24.22 33.89
C SER A 50 9.51 -22.76 33.40
N LYS A 51 8.47 -22.47 32.61
CA LYS A 51 8.02 -21.17 32.05
C LYS A 51 8.78 -20.75 30.79
N SER A 52 8.23 -21.12 29.64
CA SER A 52 8.61 -20.63 28.31
C SER A 52 8.47 -19.11 28.22
N ARG A 53 9.54 -18.38 28.55
CA ARG A 53 9.70 -16.99 28.14
C ARG A 53 10.25 -17.00 26.73
N MET A 54 9.39 -16.68 25.77
CA MET A 54 9.74 -16.55 24.36
C MET A 54 10.43 -15.20 24.14
N THR A 55 11.59 -15.01 24.75
CA THR A 55 12.49 -13.86 24.52
C THR A 55 13.72 -14.40 23.81
N GLY A 56 13.57 -14.75 22.53
CA GLY A 56 14.71 -15.01 21.66
C GLY A 56 15.43 -13.69 21.41
N VAL A 57 16.72 -13.62 21.72
CA VAL A 57 17.56 -12.49 21.32
C VAL A 57 17.76 -12.64 19.82
N VAL A 58 17.19 -11.73 19.03
CA VAL A 58 17.35 -11.70 17.58
C VAL A 58 18.56 -10.80 17.28
N SER A 59 19.57 -11.35 16.62
CA SER A 59 20.75 -10.59 16.19
C SER A 59 20.41 -9.75 14.94
N PHE A 60 21.08 -8.61 14.77
CA PHE A 60 20.96 -7.81 13.55
C PHE A 60 21.45 -8.55 12.30
N SER A 61 22.29 -9.58 12.46
CA SER A 61 22.75 -10.44 11.36
C SER A 61 21.73 -11.51 10.95
N ASP A 62 20.69 -11.74 11.74
CA ASP A 62 19.75 -12.83 11.49
C ASP A 62 18.96 -12.56 10.21
N PRO A 63 18.75 -13.59 9.35
CA PRO A 63 18.01 -13.42 8.13
C PRO A 63 16.52 -13.24 8.42
N VAL A 64 15.89 -12.33 7.67
CA VAL A 64 14.44 -12.17 7.66
C VAL A 64 13.85 -13.32 6.84
N THR A 65 12.85 -14.00 7.39
CA THR A 65 12.15 -15.11 6.71
C THR A 65 10.95 -14.61 5.92
N SER A 66 10.23 -13.63 6.44
CA SER A 66 9.06 -13.05 5.79
C SER A 66 8.92 -11.58 6.12
N ILE A 67 8.52 -10.79 5.13
CA ILE A 67 8.15 -9.37 5.28
C ILE A 67 6.65 -9.27 5.07
N TYR A 68 6.02 -8.51 5.96
CA TYR A 68 4.61 -8.21 5.96
C TYR A 68 4.45 -6.72 5.76
N TYR A 69 3.61 -6.36 4.81
CA TYR A 69 3.14 -5.00 4.63
C TYR A 69 1.63 -5.01 4.81
N GLU A 70 1.14 -4.19 5.72
CA GLU A 70 -0.28 -3.94 5.93
C GLU A 70 -0.65 -2.63 5.24
N SER A 71 -1.53 -2.72 4.25
CA SER A 71 -2.00 -1.58 3.47
C SER A 71 -2.76 -0.59 4.33
N TYR A 72 -2.96 0.62 3.80
CA TYR A 72 -3.77 1.64 4.46
C TYR A 72 -5.19 1.15 4.79
N PHE A 73 -5.73 0.26 3.95
CA PHE A 73 -7.05 -0.35 4.12
C PHE A 73 -7.02 -1.71 4.86
N GLY A 74 -5.89 -2.07 5.48
CA GLY A 74 -5.77 -3.26 6.34
C GLY A 74 -5.55 -4.58 5.59
N LYS A 75 -5.28 -4.55 4.28
CA LYS A 75 -4.92 -5.77 3.54
C LYS A 75 -3.46 -6.12 3.75
N LYS A 76 -3.18 -7.39 4.03
CA LYS A 76 -1.83 -7.88 4.27
C LYS A 76 -1.19 -8.41 2.98
N ILE A 77 0.05 -7.99 2.75
CA ILE A 77 0.94 -8.51 1.71
C ILE A 77 2.08 -9.20 2.42
N ARG A 78 2.31 -10.46 2.05
CA ARG A 78 3.41 -11.26 2.57
C ARG A 78 4.37 -11.54 1.42
N THR A 79 5.64 -11.27 1.66
CA THR A 79 6.75 -11.66 0.77
C THR A 79 7.77 -12.43 1.58
N ASN A 80 8.65 -13.14 0.88
CA ASN A 80 9.83 -13.73 1.50
C ASN A 80 10.77 -12.61 1.94
N GLY A 81 11.67 -12.91 2.88
CA GLY A 81 12.63 -11.92 3.37
C GLY A 81 13.66 -11.46 2.35
N ASN A 82 13.70 -12.04 1.13
CA ASN A 82 14.48 -11.56 -0.02
C ASN A 82 15.98 -11.31 0.29
N GLY A 83 16.56 -12.10 1.19
CA GLY A 83 17.96 -11.96 1.61
C GLY A 83 18.23 -10.80 2.57
N PHE A 84 17.21 -10.09 3.03
CA PHE A 84 17.36 -9.03 4.03
C PHE A 84 17.65 -9.62 5.42
N THR A 85 18.41 -8.86 6.20
CA THR A 85 18.69 -9.14 7.61
C THR A 85 17.84 -8.27 8.53
N VAL A 86 17.81 -8.62 9.82
CA VAL A 86 17.15 -7.80 10.85
C VAL A 86 17.79 -6.40 10.94
N GLY A 87 19.08 -6.29 10.68
CA GLY A 87 19.81 -5.03 10.53
C GLY A 87 19.26 -4.17 9.41
N ASP A 88 18.92 -4.78 8.26
CA ASP A 88 18.33 -4.05 7.14
C ASP A 88 16.95 -3.47 7.48
N MET A 89 16.18 -4.13 8.35
CA MET A 89 14.86 -3.64 8.75
C MET A 89 14.93 -2.40 9.65
N HIS A 90 16.01 -2.27 10.44
CA HIS A 90 16.17 -1.20 11.43
C HIS A 90 17.03 -0.04 10.95
N SER A 91 18.10 -0.30 10.21
CA SER A 91 19.03 0.74 9.77
C SER A 91 18.42 1.66 8.73
N GLU A 92 18.48 2.98 8.95
CA GLU A 92 17.97 3.99 8.02
C GLU A 92 18.66 3.98 6.66
N TYR A 93 19.91 3.52 6.62
CA TYR A 93 20.75 3.49 5.41
C TYR A 93 20.67 2.16 4.64
N SER A 94 19.83 1.21 5.09
CA SER A 94 19.73 -0.11 4.47
C SER A 94 19.06 -0.09 3.10
N VAL A 95 19.27 -1.16 2.33
CA VAL A 95 18.59 -1.35 1.04
C VAL A 95 17.08 -1.48 1.21
N PHE A 96 16.59 -1.99 2.34
CA PHE A 96 15.16 -2.10 2.62
C PHE A 96 14.50 -0.73 2.83
N LYS A 97 15.19 0.22 3.47
CA LYS A 97 14.65 1.57 3.67
C LYS A 97 14.60 2.40 2.38
N LYS A 98 15.37 2.04 1.35
CA LYS A 98 15.35 2.71 0.05
C LYS A 98 13.97 2.62 -0.60
N TYR A 99 13.59 3.71 -1.27
CA TYR A 99 12.27 3.84 -1.89
C TYR A 99 11.91 2.73 -2.90
N PRO A 100 12.81 2.24 -3.78
CA PRO A 100 12.47 1.18 -4.72
C PRO A 100 12.00 -0.11 -4.04
N SER A 101 12.65 -0.49 -2.95
CA SER A 101 12.30 -1.69 -2.17
C SER A 101 10.90 -1.55 -1.57
N LYS A 102 10.54 -0.37 -1.04
CA LYS A 102 9.21 -0.09 -0.47
C LYS A 102 8.12 0.06 -1.53
N SER A 103 8.44 0.74 -2.64
CA SER A 103 7.52 1.00 -3.75
C SER A 103 6.95 -0.28 -4.36
N PHE A 104 7.72 -1.38 -4.36
CA PHE A 104 7.21 -2.70 -4.72
C PHE A 104 5.99 -3.11 -3.87
N TYR A 105 6.06 -2.93 -2.55
CA TYR A 105 4.96 -3.24 -1.64
C TYR A 105 3.77 -2.30 -1.84
N TYR A 106 4.02 -1.00 -2.02
CA TYR A 106 2.96 -0.02 -2.28
C TYR A 106 2.21 -0.33 -3.58
N THR A 107 2.93 -0.75 -4.62
CA THR A 107 2.34 -1.15 -5.89
C THR A 107 1.48 -2.40 -5.73
N GLN A 108 2.00 -3.44 -5.04
CA GLN A 108 1.22 -4.63 -4.74
C GLN A 108 -0.03 -4.31 -3.90
N ALA A 109 0.09 -3.38 -2.97
CA ALA A 109 -1.01 -2.95 -2.11
C ALA A 109 -2.09 -2.24 -2.92
N THR A 110 -1.68 -1.29 -3.76
CA THR A 110 -2.55 -0.60 -4.71
C THR A 110 -3.34 -1.58 -5.58
N ILE A 111 -2.67 -2.63 -6.08
CA ILE A 111 -3.34 -3.68 -6.86
C ILE A 111 -4.36 -4.46 -6.01
N LYS A 112 -4.00 -4.85 -4.78
CA LYS A 112 -4.95 -5.52 -3.88
C LYS A 112 -6.11 -4.63 -3.46
N ASP A 113 -5.89 -3.33 -3.38
CA ASP A 113 -6.83 -2.30 -2.93
C ASP A 113 -7.49 -1.52 -4.09
N TYR A 114 -7.44 -2.07 -5.30
CA TYR A 114 -7.99 -1.43 -6.51
C TYR A 114 -9.45 -0.99 -6.37
N VAL A 115 -10.27 -1.70 -5.57
CA VAL A 115 -11.67 -1.35 -5.30
C VAL A 115 -11.77 0.04 -4.66
N TYR A 116 -10.88 0.37 -3.73
CA TYR A 116 -10.82 1.72 -3.15
C TYR A 116 -10.36 2.75 -4.18
N GLY A 117 -9.45 2.38 -5.08
CA GLY A 117 -9.06 3.20 -6.22
C GLY A 117 -10.26 3.55 -7.11
N LEU A 118 -11.11 2.57 -7.42
CA LEU A 118 -12.36 2.80 -8.16
C LEU A 118 -13.31 3.76 -7.44
N TYR A 119 -13.48 3.63 -6.11
CA TYR A 119 -14.32 4.54 -5.33
C TYR A 119 -13.76 5.97 -5.29
N ILE A 120 -12.46 6.13 -5.08
CA ILE A 120 -11.78 7.43 -5.09
C ILE A 120 -11.91 8.06 -6.48
N SER A 121 -11.65 7.30 -7.55
CA SER A 121 -11.81 7.76 -8.94
C SER A 121 -13.23 8.22 -9.23
N LEU A 122 -14.25 7.49 -8.76
CA LEU A 122 -15.64 7.88 -8.92
C LEU A 122 -15.96 9.16 -8.15
N MET A 123 -15.49 9.29 -6.91
CA MET A 123 -15.67 10.52 -6.12
C MET A 123 -15.02 11.73 -6.79
N VAL A 124 -13.77 11.60 -7.25
CA VAL A 124 -13.06 12.64 -8.01
C VAL A 124 -13.84 13.01 -9.27
N PHE A 125 -14.34 12.01 -10.01
CA PHE A 125 -15.13 12.25 -11.20
C PHE A 125 -16.41 13.04 -10.92
N LEU A 126 -17.15 12.67 -9.87
CA LEU A 126 -18.37 13.37 -9.45
C LEU A 126 -18.09 14.81 -9.02
N VAL A 127 -17.01 15.04 -8.27
CA VAL A 127 -16.58 16.39 -7.86
C VAL A 127 -16.24 17.25 -9.08
N ILE A 128 -15.47 16.71 -10.04
CA ILE A 128 -15.14 17.46 -11.27
C ILE A 128 -16.41 17.72 -12.08
N LEU A 129 -17.32 16.75 -12.22
CA LEU A 129 -18.59 16.95 -12.90
C LEU A 129 -19.44 18.04 -12.23
N PHE A 130 -19.44 18.10 -10.90
CA PHE A 130 -20.13 19.16 -10.17
C PHE A 130 -19.58 20.53 -10.58
N PHE A 131 -18.27 20.77 -10.48
CA PHE A 131 -17.68 22.06 -10.88
C PHE A 131 -17.82 22.38 -12.38
N LEU A 132 -17.88 21.36 -13.23
CA LEU A 132 -18.07 21.55 -14.66
C LEU A 132 -19.50 21.99 -15.04
N ASN A 133 -20.50 21.61 -14.26
CA ASN A 133 -21.91 21.90 -14.54
C ASN A 133 -22.45 23.08 -13.71
N PHE A 134 -21.91 23.30 -12.51
CA PHE A 134 -22.31 24.41 -11.64
C PHE A 134 -21.34 25.59 -11.80
N LYS A 135 -21.80 26.67 -12.44
CA LYS A 135 -21.09 27.96 -12.43
C LYS A 135 -21.28 28.60 -11.06
N ILE A 136 -20.45 28.23 -10.09
CA ILE A 136 -20.44 28.87 -8.77
C ILE A 136 -19.96 30.31 -8.98
N LYS A 137 -20.87 31.28 -8.91
CA LYS A 137 -20.52 32.69 -8.71
C LYS A 137 -20.32 32.89 -7.21
N LEU A 138 -19.10 33.17 -6.79
CA LEU A 138 -18.85 33.78 -5.49
C LEU A 138 -19.44 35.20 -5.56
N LEU A 139 -20.47 35.45 -4.74
CA LEU A 139 -21.14 36.73 -4.57
C LEU A 139 -20.44 37.51 -3.46
#